data_AF-A0A7V9KQI6-F1
#
_entry.id   AF-A0A7V9KQI6-F1
#
_cell.length_a   1.000
_cell.length_b   1.000
_cell.length_c   1.000
_cell.angle_alpha   90.00
_cell.angle_beta   90.00
_cell.angle_gamma   90.00
#
_symmetry.space_group_name_H-M   'P 1'
#
loop_
_entity.id
_entity.type
_entity.pdbx_description
1 polymer ?
#
loop_
_entity_poly.entity_id
_entity_poly.type
_entity_poly.pdbx_seq_one_letter_code
_entity_poly.pdbx_strand_id
1 'polypeptide(L)'
;MQQFDFKPRTRVIFGAGAIERLGELARELNFRRTLLVADRGLVASGHVDEALATLRLAGVEVARFHDFETNPDTRMVQAGRDFAA
;
A
#
# COMPACT_ATOMS: atom_id res chain seq x y z
N MET A 1 -5.03 -30.03 -18.04
CA MET A 1 -4.30 -28.74 -18.01
C MET A 1 -3.11 -28.86 -18.92
N GLN A 2 -2.85 -27.86 -19.76
CA GLN A 2 -1.64 -27.79 -20.58
C GLN A 2 -0.48 -27.16 -19.80
N GLN A 3 0.76 -27.43 -20.22
CA GLN A 3 1.97 -26.89 -19.62
C GLN A 3 2.13 -25.40 -20.00
N PHE A 4 2.45 -24.54 -19.03
CA PHE A 4 2.76 -23.13 -19.25
C PHE A 4 3.93 -22.68 -18.37
N ASP A 5 4.71 -21.71 -18.84
CA ASP A 5 5.70 -20.94 -18.06
C ASP A 5 5.22 -19.49 -18.00
N PHE A 6 5.07 -18.93 -16.80
CA PHE A 6 4.54 -17.59 -16.56
C PHE A 6 5.44 -16.83 -15.59
N LYS A 7 5.93 -15.66 -16.03
CA LYS A 7 6.78 -14.77 -15.24
C LYS A 7 6.15 -13.38 -15.19
N PRO A 8 5.25 -13.09 -14.24
CA PRO A 8 4.65 -11.77 -14.12
C PRO A 8 5.71 -10.76 -13.72
N ARG A 9 5.64 -9.55 -14.29
CA ARG A 9 6.56 -8.45 -13.92
C ARG A 9 6.39 -8.04 -12.46
N THR A 10 5.15 -8.09 -11.96
CA THR A 10 4.81 -7.75 -10.57
C THR A 10 4.65 -9.02 -9.76
N ARG A 11 5.42 -9.16 -8.68
CA ARG A 11 5.27 -10.24 -7.70
C ARG A 11 3.92 -10.10 -6.99
N VAL A 12 3.17 -11.21 -6.92
CA VAL A 12 1.91 -11.29 -6.18
C VAL A 12 2.10 -12.22 -4.99
N ILE A 13 1.63 -11.80 -3.81
CA ILE A 13 1.62 -12.60 -2.58
C ILE A 13 0.16 -12.74 -2.17
N PHE A 14 -0.29 -13.98 -2.00
CA PHE A 14 -1.69 -14.31 -1.73
C PHE A 14 -1.80 -15.33 -0.59
N GLY A 15 -2.79 -15.14 0.27
CA GLY A 15 -3.09 -16.00 1.40
C GLY A 15 -3.77 -15.24 2.54
N ALA A 16 -4.48 -15.95 3.40
CA ALA A 16 -4.98 -15.37 4.65
C ALA A 16 -3.79 -14.87 5.50
N GLY A 17 -3.89 -13.67 6.06
CA GLY A 17 -2.81 -13.04 6.84
C GLY A 17 -1.65 -12.50 6.01
N ALA A 18 -1.70 -12.51 4.67
CA ALA A 18 -0.58 -12.04 3.84
C ALA A 18 -0.17 -10.58 4.10
N ILE A 19 -1.11 -9.75 4.57
CA ILE A 19 -0.87 -8.34 4.93
C ILE A 19 0.13 -8.19 6.10
N GLU A 20 0.27 -9.20 6.96
CA GLU A 20 1.24 -9.20 8.08
C GLU A 20 2.70 -9.06 7.58
N ARG A 21 2.95 -9.47 6.32
CA ARG A 21 4.27 -9.38 5.68
C ARG A 21 4.58 -7.99 5.10
N LEU A 22 3.64 -7.05 5.11
CA LEU A 22 3.81 -5.76 4.44
C LEU A 22 5.05 -5.01 4.94
N GLY A 23 5.30 -5.01 6.25
CA GLY A 23 6.49 -4.39 6.84
C GLY A 23 7.80 -5.02 6.37
N GLU A 24 7.91 -6.35 6.37
CA GLU A 24 9.05 -7.11 5.85
C GLU A 24 9.33 -6.75 4.39
N LEU A 25 8.29 -6.79 3.55
CA LEU A 25 8.39 -6.51 2.12
C LEU A 25 8.80 -5.05 1.84
N ALA A 26 8.28 -4.10 2.61
CA ALA A 26 8.70 -2.71 2.51
C ALA A 26 10.20 -2.54 2.78
N ARG A 27 10.75 -3.30 3.74
CA ARG A 27 12.18 -3.31 4.06
C ARG A 27 13.01 -4.03 3.00
N GLU A 28 12.53 -5.13 2.42
CA GLU A 28 13.16 -5.77 1.25
C GLU A 28 13.32 -4.79 0.08
N LEU A 29 12.35 -3.89 -0.10
CA LEU A 29 12.37 -2.82 -1.09
C LEU A 29 13.13 -1.56 -0.64
N ASN A 30 13.80 -1.61 0.51
CA ASN A 30 14.58 -0.52 1.11
C ASN A 30 13.77 0.73 1.49
N PHE A 31 12.48 0.60 1.76
CA PHE A 31 11.66 1.73 2.21
C PHE A 31 12.03 2.15 3.64
N ARG A 32 12.14 3.47 3.83
CA ARG A 32 12.37 4.12 5.13
C ARG A 32 11.22 5.04 5.52
N ARG A 33 10.66 5.73 4.52
CA ARG A 33 9.46 6.56 4.62
C ARG A 33 8.55 6.22 3.44
N THR A 34 7.26 6.11 3.67
CA THR A 34 6.27 5.79 2.64
C THR A 34 5.01 6.63 2.79
N LEU A 35 4.31 6.82 1.67
CA LEU A 35 2.96 7.36 1.64
C LEU A 35 1.97 6.21 1.53
N LEU A 36 1.13 6.04 2.54
CA LEU A 36 0.02 5.09 2.53
C LEU A 36 -1.23 5.77 1.97
N VAL A 37 -1.65 5.32 0.78
CA VAL A 37 -2.81 5.84 0.06
C VAL A 37 -3.91 4.79 0.05
N ALA A 38 -5.11 5.19 0.48
CA ALA A 38 -6.30 4.32 0.51
C ALA A 38 -7.57 5.18 0.48
N ASP A 39 -8.65 4.65 -0.08
CA ASP A 39 -9.94 5.35 -0.08
C ASP A 39 -10.59 5.32 1.32
N ARG A 40 -11.64 6.12 1.48
CA ARG A 40 -12.36 6.25 2.76
C ARG A 40 -13.03 4.95 3.22
N GLY A 41 -13.41 4.07 2.30
CA GLY A 41 -14.00 2.76 2.64
C GLY A 41 -12.98 1.84 3.28
N LEU A 42 -11.77 1.75 2.71
CA LEU A 42 -10.64 1.00 3.29
C LEU A 42 -10.18 1.55 4.64
N VAL A 43 -10.22 2.88 4.80
CA VAL A 43 -9.95 3.51 6.10
C VAL A 43 -11.02 3.10 7.12
N ALA A 44 -12.31 3.20 6.74
CA ALA A 44 -13.42 2.89 7.64
C ALA A 44 -13.49 1.41 8.04
N SER A 45 -12.95 0.50 7.23
CA SER A 45 -12.91 -0.94 7.54
C SER A 45 -11.71 -1.35 8.41
N GLY A 46 -10.79 -0.43 8.72
CA GLY A 46 -9.63 -0.69 9.58
C GLY A 46 -8.41 -1.33 8.89
N HIS A 47 -8.48 -1.65 7.59
CA HIS A 47 -7.35 -2.24 6.86
C HIS A 47 -6.14 -1.31 6.78
N VAL A 48 -6.37 0.01 6.78
CA VAL A 48 -5.29 1.00 6.81
C VAL A 48 -4.53 0.96 8.13
N ASP A 49 -5.21 0.73 9.25
CA ASP A 49 -4.57 0.66 10.57
C ASP A 49 -3.76 -0.63 10.73
N GLU A 50 -4.23 -1.74 10.17
CA GLU A 50 -3.49 -3.01 10.09
C GLU A 50 -2.19 -2.85 9.27
N ALA A 51 -2.27 -2.24 8.09
CA ALA A 51 -1.11 -1.93 7.26
C ALA A 51 -0.13 -0.97 7.97
N LEU A 52 -0.66 0.04 8.67
CA LEU A 52 0.13 1.01 9.41
C LEU A 52 0.89 0.37 10.58
N ALA A 53 0.27 -0.56 11.30
CA ALA A 53 0.89 -1.28 12.40
C ALA A 53 2.10 -2.09 11.92
N THR A 54 1.93 -2.88 10.85
CA THR A 54 3.01 -3.71 10.28
C THR A 54 4.18 -2.87 9.76
N LEU A 55 3.89 -1.76 9.06
CA LEU A 55 4.92 -0.84 8.55
C LEU A 55 5.71 -0.18 9.69
N ARG A 56 5.02 0.30 10.74
CA ARG A 56 5.67 0.94 11.89
C ARG A 56 6.51 -0.04 12.70
N LEU A 57 6.03 -1.26 12.90
CA LEU A 57 6.80 -2.33 13.55
C LEU A 57 8.11 -2.64 12.81
N ALA A 58 8.09 -2.55 11.47
CA ALA A 58 9.27 -2.70 10.63
C ALA A 58 10.17 -1.44 10.57
N GLY A 59 9.86 -0.38 11.34
CA GLY A 59 10.63 0.85 11.38
C GLY A 59 10.48 1.72 10.12
N VAL A 60 9.36 1.60 9.40
CA VAL A 60 9.04 2.45 8.25
C VAL A 60 8.17 3.62 8.72
N GLU A 61 8.62 4.85 8.45
CA GLU A 61 7.81 6.05 8.67
C GLU A 61 6.66 6.11 7.67
N VAL A 62 5.45 6.42 8.13
CA VAL A 62 4.26 6.39 7.28
C VAL A 62 3.53 7.73 7.34
N ALA A 63 3.45 8.40 6.20
CA ALA A 63 2.50 9.48 5.94
C ALA A 63 1.22 8.90 5.32
N ARG A 64 0.07 9.52 5.54
CA ARG A 64 -1.24 9.00 5.11
C ARG A 64 -1.94 10.02 4.22
N PHE A 65 -2.44 9.58 3.07
CA PHE A 65 -3.24 10.41 2.17
C PHE A 65 -4.49 9.66 1.71
N HIS A 66 -5.65 10.20 2.07
CA HIS A 66 -6.96 9.57 1.84
C HIS A 66 -7.98 10.58 1.26
N ASP A 67 -7.51 11.74 0.82
CA ASP A 67 -8.38 12.83 0.36
C ASP A 67 -8.61 12.73 -1.16
N PHE A 68 -9.36 11.71 -1.54
CA PHE A 68 -9.82 11.50 -2.91
C PHE A 68 -11.15 10.73 -2.90
N GLU A 69 -11.87 10.83 -4.02
CA GLU A 69 -13.13 10.14 -4.22
C GLU A 69 -12.99 8.95 -5.19
N THR A 70 -14.06 8.16 -5.30
CA THR A 70 -14.14 7.08 -6.30
C THR A 70 -13.97 7.65 -7.70
N ASN A 71 -13.16 6.98 -8.53
CA ASN A 71 -12.73 7.47 -9.85
C ASN A 71 -11.98 8.80 -9.77
N PRO A 72 -10.78 8.82 -9.14
CA PRO A 72 -10.04 10.05 -8.90
C PRO A 72 -9.68 10.76 -10.21
N ASP A 73 -9.84 12.09 -10.21
CA ASP A 73 -9.42 12.93 -11.32
C ASP A 73 -7.97 13.44 -11.16
N THR A 74 -7.47 14.14 -12.18
CA THR A 74 -6.11 14.69 -12.17
C THR A 74 -5.86 15.67 -11.02
N ARG A 75 -6.89 16.38 -10.53
CA ARG A 75 -6.74 17.33 -9.42
C ARG A 75 -6.50 16.58 -8.11
N MET A 76 -7.21 15.46 -7.89
CA MET A 76 -7.00 14.60 -6.73
C MET A 76 -5.60 13.96 -6.74
N VAL A 77 -5.14 13.51 -7.91
CA VAL A 77 -3.76 13.02 -8.08
C VAL A 77 -2.74 14.11 -7.76
N GLN A 78 -3.00 15.34 -8.22
CA GLN A 78 -2.13 16.48 -7.96
C GLN A 78 -2.06 16.81 -6.46
N ALA A 79 -3.20 16.79 -5.75
CA ALA A 79 -3.23 16.97 -4.29
C ALA A 79 -2.40 15.89 -3.55
N GLY A 80 -2.50 14.63 -3.96
CA GLY A 80 -1.70 13.55 -3.37
C GLY A 80 -0.20 13.71 -3.63
N ARG A 81 0.17 14.20 -4.82
CA ARG A 81 1.56 14.56 -5.14
C ARG A 81 2.07 15.71 -4.28
N ASP A 82 1.29 16.77 -4.12
CA ASP A 82 1.68 17.96 -3.35
C ASP A 82 1.82 17.63 -1.86
N PHE A 83 0.99 16.72 -1.35
CA PHE A 83 1.12 16.18 0.01
C PHE A 83 2.41 15.37 0.21
N ALA A 84 2.91 14.70 -0.84
CA ALA A 84 4.08 13.83 -0.77
C ALA A 84 5.43 14.57 -0.91
N ALA A 85 5.41 15.79 -1.45
CA ALA A 85 6.57 16.64 -1.69
C ALA A 85 7.26 17.07 -0.38
#